data_AF-A0A7V9GZ13-F1
#
_entry.id   AF-A0A7V9GZ13-F1
#
_cell.length_a   1.000
_cell.length_b   1.000
_cell.length_c   1.000
_cell.angle_alpha   90.00
_cell.angle_beta   90.00
_cell.angle_gamma   90.00
#
_symmetry.space_group_name_H-M   'P 1'
#
loop_
_entity.id
_entity.type
_entity.pdbx_description
1 polymer ?
#
loop_
_entity_poly.entity_id
_entity_poly.type
_entity_poly.pdbx_seq_one_letter_code
_entity_poly.pdbx_strand_id
1 'polypeptide(L)'
;RGAESDKVLDEAVALQDAGAFAVVMEMVPGDIAREVTAKLTMPTIGIGAGPDCDAQVLVWQDMAGLRTGAAPRFVKRYADVHGVLLEAAQTYAREVVEGSFPGPEHTFN
;
A
#
# COMPACT_ATOMS: atom_id res chain seq x y z
N ARG A 1 8.44 22.03 14.39
CA ARG A 1 8.10 22.06 12.94
C ARG A 1 9.37 22.26 12.11
N GLY A 2 10.17 23.33 12.29
CA GLY A 2 11.44 23.50 11.56
C GLY A 2 12.47 22.36 11.74
N ALA A 3 12.88 22.06 12.98
CA ALA A 3 13.94 21.08 13.25
C ALA A 3 13.64 19.63 12.81
N GLU A 4 12.36 19.25 12.67
CA GLU A 4 11.98 17.92 12.18
C GLU A 4 12.01 17.88 10.64
N SER A 5 11.62 18.99 9.99
CA SER A 5 11.73 19.18 8.54
C SER A 5 13.18 19.14 8.08
N ASP A 6 14.05 19.88 8.79
CA ASP A 6 15.49 19.95 8.48
C ASP A 6 16.12 18.56 8.58
N LYS A 7 15.75 17.79 9.62
CA LYS A 7 16.26 16.43 9.81
C LYS A 7 15.86 15.48 8.69
N VAL A 8 14.59 15.48 8.25
CA VAL A 8 14.13 14.61 7.16
C VAL A 8 14.84 14.94 5.85
N LEU A 9 15.05 16.23 5.58
CA LEU A 9 15.80 16.65 4.41
C LEU A 9 17.27 16.21 4.48
N ASP A 10 17.94 16.43 5.61
CA ASP A 10 19.34 16.06 5.80
C ASP A 10 19.55 14.54 5.63
N GLU A 11 18.64 13.73 6.20
CA GLU A 11 18.67 12.28 6.03
C GLU A 11 18.46 11.87 4.56
N ALA A 12 17.54 12.51 3.85
CA ALA A 12 17.27 12.21 2.45
C ALA A 12 18.45 12.62 1.53
N VAL A 13 19.09 13.75 1.81
CA VAL A 13 20.32 14.18 1.11
C VAL A 13 21.46 13.22 1.38
N ALA A 14 21.66 12.79 2.63
CA ALA A 14 22.70 11.82 2.97
C ALA A 14 22.52 10.48 2.24
N LEU A 15 21.27 10.02 2.07
CA LEU A 15 20.97 8.83 1.27
C LEU A 15 21.32 9.02 -0.21
N GLN A 16 21.00 10.19 -0.78
CA GLN A 16 21.36 10.52 -2.16
C GLN A 16 22.88 10.54 -2.36
N ASP A 17 23.61 11.21 -1.47
CA ASP A 17 25.06 11.33 -1.53
C ASP A 17 25.75 9.97 -1.35
N ALA A 18 25.13 9.04 -0.63
CA ALA A 18 25.55 7.65 -0.52
C ALA A 18 25.25 6.81 -1.78
N GLY A 19 24.57 7.38 -2.79
CA GLY A 19 24.27 6.73 -4.06
C GLY A 19 22.92 6.00 -4.10
N ALA A 20 21.98 6.31 -3.19
CA ALA A 20 20.62 5.81 -3.30
C ALA A 20 20.00 6.29 -4.63
N PHE A 21 19.34 5.36 -5.34
CA PHE A 21 18.69 5.70 -6.60
C PHE A 21 17.26 6.24 -6.42
N ALA A 22 16.67 6.08 -5.23
CA ALA A 22 15.36 6.60 -4.85
C ALA A 22 15.22 6.55 -3.31
N VAL A 23 14.25 7.29 -2.77
CA VAL A 23 13.89 7.26 -1.34
C VAL A 23 12.38 7.14 -1.14
N VAL A 24 11.98 6.35 -0.15
CA VAL A 24 10.58 6.25 0.29
C VAL A 24 10.37 7.18 1.48
N MET A 25 9.36 8.04 1.40
CA MET A 25 8.89 8.89 2.51
C MET A 25 7.58 8.34 3.07
N GLU A 26 7.61 7.84 4.30
CA GLU A 26 6.46 7.28 5.00
C GLU A 26 5.99 8.20 6.12
N MET A 27 4.69 8.52 6.11
CA MET A 27 4.03 9.36 7.14
C MET A 27 4.68 10.74 7.36
N VAL A 28 5.29 11.31 6.32
CA VAL A 28 5.88 12.66 6.33
C VAL A 28 4.80 13.71 6.04
N PRO A 29 4.75 14.85 6.75
CA PRO A 29 3.86 15.95 6.38
C PRO A 29 4.05 16.39 4.92
N GLY A 30 2.95 16.57 4.18
CA GLY A 30 3.02 16.77 2.73
C GLY A 30 3.77 18.03 2.28
N ASP A 31 3.79 19.08 3.11
CA ASP A 31 4.58 20.30 2.87
C ASP A 31 6.08 20.03 2.98
N ILE A 32 6.51 19.19 3.93
CA ILE A 32 7.90 18.75 4.08
C ILE A 32 8.29 17.83 2.92
N ALA A 33 7.46 16.84 2.60
CA ALA A 33 7.72 15.92 1.49
C ALA A 33 7.90 16.66 0.16
N ARG A 34 7.05 17.66 -0.12
CA ARG A 34 7.19 18.54 -1.29
C ARG A 34 8.54 19.27 -1.32
N GLU A 35 9.02 19.78 -0.19
CA GLU A 35 10.33 20.44 -0.12
C GLU A 35 11.47 19.47 -0.40
N VAL A 36 11.40 18.26 0.16
CA VAL A 36 12.39 17.20 -0.08
C VAL A 36 12.41 16.80 -1.56
N THR A 37 11.25 16.52 -2.17
CA THR A 37 11.15 16.20 -3.60
C THR A 37 11.75 17.30 -4.47
N ALA A 38 11.51 18.58 -4.15
CA ALA A 38 12.05 19.69 -4.92
C ALA A 38 13.57 19.86 -4.82
N LYS A 39 14.20 19.31 -3.76
CA LYS A 39 15.65 19.44 -3.50
C LYS A 39 16.47 18.26 -3.99
N LEU A 40 15.89 17.07 -4.04
CA LEU A 40 16.57 15.86 -4.49
C LEU A 40 16.58 15.77 -6.01
N THR A 41 17.64 15.15 -6.54
CA THR A 41 17.73 14.72 -7.94
C THR A 41 17.25 13.28 -8.14
N MET A 42 17.30 12.46 -7.08
CA MET A 42 16.77 11.10 -7.09
C MET A 42 15.25 11.09 -6.90
N PRO A 43 14.52 10.14 -7.51
CA PRO A 43 13.09 9.97 -7.30
C PRO A 43 12.67 9.77 -5.83
N THR A 44 11.55 10.38 -5.49
CA THR A 44 10.86 10.23 -4.20
C THR A 44 9.58 9.40 -4.34
N ILE A 45 9.33 8.53 -3.37
CA ILE A 45 8.16 7.64 -3.36
C ILE A 45 7.37 7.87 -2.07
N GLY A 46 6.15 8.39 -2.18
CA GLY A 46 5.31 8.71 -1.04
C GLY A 46 4.40 7.56 -0.58
N ILE A 47 4.28 7.37 0.73
CA ILE A 47 3.18 6.63 1.36
C ILE A 47 2.67 7.44 2.57
N GLY A 48 1.53 8.09 2.39
CA GLY A 48 1.06 9.08 3.37
C GLY A 48 1.94 10.34 3.44
N ALA A 49 2.68 10.65 2.37
CA ALA A 49 3.56 11.82 2.25
C ALA A 49 3.00 12.93 1.36
N GLY A 50 1.71 12.90 1.05
CA GLY A 50 1.07 13.85 0.14
C GLY A 50 1.32 13.55 -1.35
N PRO A 51 0.75 14.37 -2.25
CA PRO A 51 0.75 14.10 -3.69
C PRO A 51 2.03 14.55 -4.40
N ASP A 52 2.87 15.35 -3.77
CA ASP A 52 4.02 16.03 -4.39
C ASP A 52 5.31 15.17 -4.39
N CYS A 53 5.22 13.86 -4.15
CA CYS A 53 6.31 12.91 -4.43
C CYS A 53 6.27 12.48 -5.89
N ASP A 54 7.40 12.09 -6.47
CA ASP A 54 7.49 11.68 -7.89
C ASP A 54 6.67 10.42 -8.19
N ALA A 55 6.54 9.54 -7.21
CA ALA A 55 5.71 8.34 -7.27
C ALA A 55 5.01 8.08 -5.92
N GLN A 56 4.10 7.11 -5.93
CA GLN A 56 3.32 6.71 -4.75
C GLN A 56 3.40 5.19 -4.56
N VAL A 57 3.38 4.75 -3.30
CA VAL A 57 3.33 3.33 -2.94
C VAL A 57 2.22 3.08 -1.93
N LEU A 58 1.53 1.96 -2.08
CA LEU A 58 0.59 1.42 -1.11
C LEU A 58 0.84 -0.08 -0.94
N VAL A 59 0.59 -0.59 0.25
CA VAL A 59 0.51 -2.02 0.50
C VAL A 59 -0.72 -2.57 -0.24
N TRP A 60 -0.55 -3.56 -1.11
CA TRP A 60 -1.64 -3.98 -2.01
C TRP A 60 -2.86 -4.52 -1.25
N GLN A 61 -2.66 -5.17 -0.10
CA GLN A 61 -3.75 -5.68 0.74
C GLN A 61 -4.63 -4.54 1.26
N ASP A 62 -4.03 -3.38 1.53
CA ASP A 62 -4.73 -2.18 1.99
C ASP A 62 -5.48 -1.50 0.85
N MET A 63 -4.78 -1.32 -0.27
CA MET A 63 -5.33 -0.77 -1.50
C MET A 63 -6.50 -1.61 -2.00
N ALA A 64 -6.40 -2.95 -1.95
CA ALA A 64 -7.41 -3.88 -2.43
C ALA A 64 -8.47 -4.27 -1.37
N GLY A 65 -8.38 -3.73 -0.15
CA GLY A 65 -9.36 -3.99 0.90
C GLY A 65 -9.41 -5.44 1.40
N LEU A 66 -8.27 -6.14 1.41
CA LEU A 66 -8.18 -7.51 1.93
C LEU A 66 -8.20 -7.55 3.47
N ARG A 67 -7.62 -6.55 4.14
CA ARG A 67 -7.61 -6.50 5.60
C ARG A 67 -8.92 -5.94 6.15
N THR A 68 -9.46 -6.59 7.16
CA THR A 68 -10.60 -6.10 7.95
C THR A 68 -10.13 -5.08 8.99
N GLY A 69 -11.02 -4.16 9.38
CA GLY A 69 -10.71 -3.08 10.34
C GLY A 69 -10.50 -1.71 9.68
N ALA A 70 -10.10 -0.72 10.48
CA ALA A 70 -9.85 0.63 9.99
C ALA A 70 -8.54 0.66 9.19
N ALA A 71 -8.62 1.10 7.92
CA ALA A 71 -7.41 1.37 7.16
C ALA A 71 -6.71 2.65 7.67
N PRO A 72 -5.38 2.76 7.57
CA PRO A 72 -4.68 4.02 7.83
C PRO A 72 -5.27 5.16 6.99
N ARG A 73 -5.29 6.39 7.53
CA ARG A 73 -5.94 7.55 6.89
C ARG A 73 -5.44 7.86 5.47
N PHE A 74 -4.21 7.50 5.15
CA PHE A 74 -3.60 7.72 3.84
C PHE A 74 -3.95 6.64 2.80
N VAL A 75 -4.60 5.55 3.21
CA VAL A 75 -5.00 4.46 2.31
C VAL A 75 -6.35 4.79 1.70
N LYS A 76 -6.42 4.79 0.37
CA LYS A 76 -7.66 4.64 -0.37
C LYS A 76 -7.90 3.17 -0.68
N ARG A 77 -9.08 2.65 -0.34
CA ARG A 77 -9.53 1.34 -0.80
C ARG A 77 -10.09 1.44 -2.23
N TYR A 78 -9.59 0.60 -3.11
CA TYR A 78 -9.99 0.50 -4.52
C TYR A 78 -10.87 -0.73 -4.79
N ALA A 79 -10.87 -1.73 -3.90
CA ALA A 79 -11.69 -2.93 -3.97
C ALA A 79 -12.05 -3.44 -2.57
N ASP A 80 -12.96 -4.42 -2.51
CA ASP A 80 -13.27 -5.24 -1.33
C ASP A 80 -12.93 -6.71 -1.64
N VAL A 81 -11.63 -7.02 -1.72
CA VAL A 81 -11.16 -8.39 -1.95
C VAL A 81 -11.50 -9.30 -0.77
N HIS A 82 -11.58 -8.74 0.45
CA HIS A 82 -12.05 -9.49 1.61
C HIS A 82 -13.46 -10.06 1.38
N GLY A 83 -14.42 -9.22 0.96
CA GLY A 83 -15.79 -9.63 0.68
C GLY A 83 -15.86 -10.74 -0.38
N VAL A 84 -15.14 -10.58 -1.48
CA VAL A 84 -15.09 -11.57 -2.58
C VAL A 84 -14.57 -12.92 -2.08
N LEU A 85 -13.47 -12.93 -1.32
CA LEU A 85 -12.89 -14.17 -0.80
C LEU A 85 -13.78 -14.81 0.28
N LEU A 86 -14.44 -14.00 1.09
CA LEU A 86 -15.37 -14.49 2.11
C LEU A 86 -16.58 -15.18 1.45
N GLU A 87 -17.17 -14.57 0.43
CA GLU A 87 -18.29 -15.15 -0.32
C GLU A 87 -17.88 -16.47 -1.00
N ALA A 88 -16.70 -16.50 -1.63
CA ALA A 88 -16.18 -17.71 -2.26
C ALA A 88 -15.98 -18.83 -1.23
N ALA A 89 -15.38 -18.54 -0.08
CA ALA A 89 -15.17 -19.52 0.98
C ALA A 89 -16.49 -20.05 1.57
N GLN A 90 -17.49 -19.17 1.78
CA GLN A 90 -18.81 -19.57 2.26
C GLN A 90 -19.58 -20.43 1.25
N THR A 91 -19.52 -20.05 -0.03
CA THR A 91 -20.14 -20.81 -1.12
C THR A 91 -19.52 -22.20 -1.23
N TYR A 92 -18.19 -22.28 -1.24
CA TYR A 92 -17.47 -23.55 -1.24
C TYR A 92 -17.86 -24.43 -0.04
N ALA A 93 -17.86 -23.87 1.17
CA ALA A 93 -18.22 -24.60 2.37
C ALA A 93 -19.66 -25.14 2.32
N ARG A 94 -20.62 -24.33 1.83
CA ARG A 94 -22.01 -24.74 1.64
C ARG A 94 -22.12 -25.90 0.65
N GLU A 95 -21.51 -25.78 -0.52
CA GLU A 95 -21.58 -26.80 -1.56
C GLU A 95 -20.96 -28.14 -1.15
N VAL A 96 -19.90 -28.11 -0.32
CA VAL A 96 -19.32 -29.31 0.30
C VAL A 96 -20.30 -29.95 1.29
N VAL A 97 -20.94 -29.16 2.15
CA VAL A 97 -21.89 -29.66 3.16
C VAL A 97 -23.15 -30.23 2.51
N GLU A 98 -23.63 -29.60 1.45
CA GLU A 98 -24.80 -30.05 0.67
C GLU A 98 -24.49 -31.22 -0.28
N GLY A 99 -23.20 -31.51 -0.50
CA GLY A 99 -22.74 -32.57 -1.39
C GLY A 99 -22.87 -32.25 -2.88
N SER A 100 -23.05 -30.98 -3.25
CA SER A 100 -23.04 -30.53 -4.65
C SER A 100 -21.62 -30.37 -5.20
N PHE A 101 -20.62 -30.16 -4.33
CA PHE A 101 -19.20 -30.21 -4.67
C PHE A 101 -18.48 -31.35 -3.90
N PRO A 102 -17.59 -32.13 -4.56
CA PRO A 102 -17.29 -32.11 -5.99
C PRO A 102 -18.39 -32.76 -6.83
N GLY A 103 -18.66 -32.17 -8.00
CA GLY A 103 -19.52 -32.77 -9.04
C GLY A 103 -18.78 -33.77 -9.94
N PRO A 104 -19.49 -34.49 -10.83
CA PRO A 104 -18.89 -35.42 -11.79
C PRO A 104 -17.82 -34.79 -12.69
N GLU A 105 -18.00 -33.53 -13.09
CA GLU A 105 -17.05 -32.74 -13.88
C GLU A 105 -15.74 -32.43 -13.14
N HIS A 106 -15.73 -32.59 -11.81
CA HIS A 106 -14.57 -32.40 -10.94
C HIS A 106 -13.96 -33.74 -10.48
N THR A 107 -14.41 -34.88 -11.03
CA THR A 107 -13.96 -36.23 -10.66
C THR A 107 -13.27 -36.93 -11.84
N PHE A 108 -12.10 -37.53 -11.60
CA PHE A 108 -11.37 -38.33 -12.60
C PHE A 108 -11.67 -39.83 -12.40
N ASN A 109 -11.87 -40.54 -13.52
CA ASN A 109 -12.15 -41.98 -13.56
C ASN A 109 -11.11 -42.71 -14.41
#